data_AF-A0AAU6JAS7-F1
#
_entry.id   AF-A0AAU6JAS7-F1
#
_cell.length_a   1.000
_cell.length_b   1.000
_cell.length_c   1.000
_cell.angle_alpha   90.00
_cell.angle_beta   90.00
_cell.angle_gamma   90.00
#
_symmetry.space_group_name_H-M   'P 1'
#
loop_
_entity.id
_entity.type
_entity.pdbx_description
1 polymer ?
#
loop_
_entity_poly.entity_id
_entity_poly.type
_entity_poly.pdbx_seq_one_letter_code
_entity_poly.pdbx_strand_id
1 'polypeptide(L)'
;MNLPTNGTLDVFRVMPEFGDRYKGLLVDALPLIRWEIDSSTHPLPGSLVADWHGNASASVSDYPSGHVVAPVFSRKLADETRAAFQPFGTYIPVHVPDGGPDDFCAYIPEVVADCLDHEASSAPDEAGEIWHAAFVPDRIPSDAPCFRLTDNKTFVYWNGWAARLIQSLAGPDNVELRLVWSADPTAEPHPRPMGF
;
A
#
# COMPACT_ATOMS: atom_id res chain seq x y z
N MET A 1 18.15 -8.10 10.86
CA MET A 1 17.61 -8.69 9.62
C MET A 1 18.18 -7.88 8.49
N ASN A 2 19.02 -8.45 7.62
CA ASN A 2 19.57 -7.72 6.47
C ASN A 2 18.44 -7.58 5.46
N LEU A 3 17.92 -6.36 5.30
CA LEU A 3 16.97 -6.06 4.23
C LEU A 3 17.67 -6.36 2.90
N PRO A 4 17.02 -6.99 1.92
CA PRO A 4 17.63 -7.25 0.62
C PRO A 4 17.82 -5.92 -0.11
N THR A 5 18.99 -5.31 0.06
CA THR A 5 19.43 -4.11 -0.67
C THR A 5 19.99 -4.42 -2.06
N ASN A 6 20.12 -5.70 -2.41
CA ASN A 6 20.53 -6.13 -3.75
C ASN A 6 19.31 -6.17 -4.68
N GLY A 7 18.88 -5.00 -5.13
CA GLY A 7 17.84 -4.82 -6.14
C GLY A 7 17.89 -3.41 -6.70
N THR A 8 17.35 -3.22 -7.90
CA THR A 8 17.08 -1.90 -8.48
C THR A 8 16.17 -1.10 -7.53
N LEU A 9 16.40 0.21 -7.44
CA LEU A 9 15.50 1.11 -6.71
C LEU A 9 14.19 1.22 -7.51
N ASP A 10 13.16 0.57 -6.99
CA ASP A 10 11.86 0.44 -7.64
C ASP A 10 10.76 0.90 -6.69
N VAL A 11 9.71 1.48 -7.27
CA VAL A 11 8.50 1.89 -6.58
C VAL A 11 7.32 1.15 -7.19
N PHE A 12 6.51 0.52 -6.35
CA PHE A 12 5.35 -0.27 -6.74
C PHE A 12 4.08 0.22 -6.07
N ARG A 13 2.95 -0.15 -6.67
CA ARG A 13 1.70 -0.37 -5.93
C ARG A 13 1.55 -1.87 -5.70
N VAL A 14 1.11 -2.22 -4.50
CA VAL A 14 0.74 -3.58 -4.14
C VAL A 14 -0.78 -3.70 -4.19
N MET A 15 -1.27 -4.70 -4.92
CA MET A 15 -2.70 -4.95 -5.14
C MET A 15 -3.06 -6.39 -4.78
N PRO A 16 -4.27 -6.64 -4.25
CA PRO A 16 -4.80 -7.99 -4.25
C PRO A 16 -4.91 -8.46 -5.70
N GLU A 17 -4.61 -9.72 -5.96
CA GLU A 17 -4.95 -10.30 -7.25
C GLU A 17 -6.46 -10.50 -7.33
N PHE A 18 -7.13 -9.76 -8.21
CA PHE A 18 -8.56 -9.86 -8.41
C PHE A 18 -8.89 -11.03 -9.33
N GLY A 19 -9.61 -12.02 -8.80
CA GLY A 19 -10.17 -13.13 -9.56
C GLY A 19 -11.11 -13.97 -8.71
N ASP A 20 -11.84 -14.89 -9.33
CA ASP A 20 -12.86 -15.72 -8.67
C ASP A 20 -12.32 -16.59 -7.52
N ARG A 21 -10.99 -16.68 -7.39
CA ARG A 21 -10.29 -17.47 -6.37
C ARG A 21 -10.31 -16.81 -4.99
N TYR A 22 -10.40 -15.48 -4.93
CA TYR A 22 -10.30 -14.74 -3.67
C TYR A 22 -11.49 -13.81 -3.42
N LYS A 23 -11.88 -13.71 -2.15
CA LYS A 23 -12.73 -12.63 -1.64
C LYS A 23 -11.87 -11.57 -0.96
N GLY A 24 -12.26 -10.31 -1.13
CA GLY A 24 -11.53 -9.15 -0.63
C GLY A 24 -12.32 -8.35 0.38
N LEU A 25 -11.74 -7.23 0.80
CA LEU A 25 -12.30 -6.29 1.77
C LEU A 25 -12.45 -4.89 1.17
N LEU A 26 -13.68 -4.35 1.24
CA LEU A 26 -13.99 -2.95 0.98
C LEU A 26 -13.85 -2.20 2.29
N VAL A 27 -12.78 -1.41 2.41
CA VAL A 27 -12.45 -0.69 3.65
C VAL A 27 -13.09 0.69 3.62
N ASP A 28 -13.78 1.07 4.70
CA ASP A 28 -14.17 2.46 4.94
C ASP A 28 -12.94 3.25 5.42
N ALA A 29 -12.22 3.81 4.46
CA ALA A 29 -11.02 4.60 4.70
C ALA A 29 -11.31 6.08 4.97
N LEU A 30 -12.57 6.53 5.01
CA LEU A 30 -12.91 7.94 5.18
C LEU A 30 -12.32 8.55 6.48
N PRO A 31 -12.35 7.88 7.64
CA PRO A 31 -11.70 8.39 8.85
C PRO A 31 -10.19 8.59 8.67
N LEU A 32 -9.52 7.67 7.96
CA LEU A 32 -8.10 7.76 7.67
C LEU A 32 -7.80 8.92 6.72
N ILE A 33 -8.56 9.06 5.63
CA ILE A 33 -8.42 10.17 4.68
C ILE A 33 -8.56 11.52 5.38
N ARG A 34 -9.51 11.66 6.32
CA ARG A 34 -9.68 12.90 7.10
C ARG A 34 -8.46 13.22 7.96
N TRP A 35 -7.89 12.21 8.63
CA TRP A 35 -6.65 12.37 9.41
C TRP A 35 -5.45 12.74 8.53
N GLU A 36 -5.31 12.11 7.35
CA GLU A 36 -4.22 12.41 6.41
C GLU A 36 -4.27 13.86 5.90
N ILE A 37 -5.48 14.38 5.64
CA ILE A 37 -5.71 15.74 5.17
C ILE A 37 -5.48 16.75 6.30
N ASP A 38 -6.05 16.51 7.48
CA ASP A 38 -5.94 17.41 8.63
C ASP A 38 -5.87 16.64 9.96
N SER A 39 -4.67 16.24 10.32
CA SER A 39 -4.39 15.52 11.56
C SER A 39 -4.54 16.39 12.82
N SER A 40 -4.65 17.72 12.67
CA SER A 40 -4.84 18.64 13.79
C SER A 40 -6.27 18.66 14.32
N THR A 41 -7.24 18.36 13.44
CA THR A 41 -8.68 18.34 13.78
C THR A 41 -9.25 16.93 13.83
N HIS A 42 -8.63 15.98 13.13
CA HIS A 42 -9.03 14.58 13.12
C HIS A 42 -7.91 13.70 13.68
N PRO A 43 -8.10 12.97 14.79
CA PRO A 43 -7.09 12.03 15.27
C PRO A 43 -6.99 10.81 14.36
N LEU A 44 -5.83 10.11 14.41
CA LEU A 44 -5.67 8.81 13.77
C LEU A 44 -6.76 7.86 14.30
N PRO A 45 -7.53 7.18 13.43
CA PRO A 45 -8.55 6.24 13.88
C PRO A 45 -7.92 5.05 14.62
N GLY A 46 -8.52 4.66 15.74
CA GLY A 46 -8.08 3.48 16.50
C GLY A 46 -8.35 2.15 15.80
N SER A 47 -9.29 2.12 14.85
CA SER A 47 -9.58 0.99 13.96
C SER A 47 -10.33 1.46 12.72
N LEU A 48 -10.35 0.63 11.68
CA LEU A 48 -11.18 0.82 10.49
C LEU A 48 -12.28 -0.24 10.45
N VAL A 49 -13.30 0.01 9.63
CA VAL A 49 -14.36 -0.96 9.32
C VAL A 49 -14.21 -1.39 7.86
N ALA A 50 -14.50 -2.65 7.57
CA ALA A 50 -14.54 -3.14 6.20
C ALA A 50 -15.66 -4.17 6.01
N ASP A 51 -16.14 -4.29 4.77
CA ASP A 51 -17.12 -5.30 4.36
C ASP A 51 -16.50 -6.30 3.39
N TRP A 52 -16.98 -7.54 3.44
CA TRP A 52 -16.61 -8.55 2.45
C TRP A 52 -17.11 -8.18 1.05
N HIS A 53 -16.29 -8.41 0.03
CA HIS A 53 -16.73 -8.38 -1.36
C HIS A 53 -16.17 -9.55 -2.18
N GLY A 54 -16.80 -9.81 -3.32
CA GLY A 54 -16.46 -10.93 -4.20
C GLY A 54 -17.25 -12.19 -3.87
N ASN A 55 -16.76 -13.33 -4.32
CA ASN A 55 -17.44 -14.61 -4.16
C ASN A 55 -17.37 -15.10 -2.70
N ALA A 56 -18.52 -15.34 -2.07
CA ALA A 56 -18.60 -15.81 -0.69
C ALA A 56 -17.89 -17.17 -0.44
N SER A 57 -17.78 -18.03 -1.46
CA SER A 57 -17.09 -19.32 -1.37
C SER A 57 -15.60 -19.25 -1.66
N ALA A 58 -15.07 -18.09 -2.03
CA ALA A 58 -13.67 -17.90 -2.34
C ALA A 58 -12.81 -17.83 -1.07
N SER A 59 -11.52 -18.14 -1.23
CA SER A 59 -10.53 -18.04 -0.16
C SER A 59 -10.27 -16.58 0.20
N VAL A 60 -9.88 -16.31 1.44
CA VAL A 60 -9.44 -14.97 1.86
C VAL A 60 -7.97 -14.79 1.45
N SER A 61 -7.64 -13.66 0.83
CA SER A 61 -6.24 -13.29 0.54
C SER A 61 -5.55 -12.72 1.79
N ASP A 62 -4.25 -12.99 1.96
CA ASP A 62 -3.42 -12.38 3.00
C ASP A 62 -3.25 -10.85 2.79
N TYR A 63 -3.49 -10.35 1.59
CA TYR A 63 -3.59 -8.92 1.26
C TYR A 63 -4.97 -8.66 0.62
N PRO A 64 -6.04 -8.44 1.40
CA PRO A 64 -7.41 -8.51 0.87
C PRO A 64 -7.96 -7.20 0.30
N SER A 65 -7.25 -6.07 0.39
CA SER A 65 -7.79 -4.77 -0.03
C SER A 65 -6.90 -4.07 -1.06
N GLY A 66 -7.52 -3.60 -2.14
CA GLY A 66 -6.86 -2.77 -3.17
C GLY A 66 -6.94 -1.26 -2.89
N HIS A 67 -7.40 -0.87 -1.70
CA HIS A 67 -7.59 0.53 -1.34
C HIS A 67 -6.24 1.28 -1.27
N VAL A 68 -6.08 2.31 -2.11
CA VAL A 68 -4.81 3.04 -2.29
C VAL A 68 -4.29 3.74 -1.04
N VAL A 69 -5.20 4.13 -0.14
CA VAL A 69 -4.88 4.84 1.11
C VAL A 69 -4.50 3.88 2.24
N ALA A 70 -5.07 2.67 2.27
CA ALA A 70 -5.12 1.81 3.45
C ALA A 70 -4.78 0.36 3.08
N PRO A 71 -3.49 0.02 2.94
CA PRO A 71 -3.06 -1.36 2.77
C PRO A 71 -3.53 -2.20 3.94
N VAL A 72 -4.30 -3.25 3.66
CA VAL A 72 -4.80 -4.18 4.67
C VAL A 72 -4.06 -5.50 4.54
N PHE A 73 -3.64 -6.05 5.67
CA PHE A 73 -3.02 -7.37 5.78
C PHE A 73 -3.88 -8.27 6.65
N SER A 74 -3.83 -9.57 6.38
CA SER A 74 -4.19 -10.58 7.37
C SER A 74 -3.27 -10.47 8.58
N ARG A 75 -3.72 -11.00 9.72
CA ARG A 75 -2.94 -11.06 10.95
C ARG A 75 -1.57 -11.74 10.74
N LYS A 76 -1.56 -12.84 9.97
CA LYS A 76 -0.34 -13.59 9.65
C LYS A 76 0.67 -12.71 8.91
N LEU A 77 0.26 -12.11 7.79
CA LEU A 77 1.14 -11.26 6.99
C LEU A 77 1.62 -10.04 7.78
N ALA A 78 0.75 -9.47 8.62
CA ALA A 78 1.12 -8.36 9.50
C ALA A 78 2.18 -8.75 10.52
N ASP A 79 2.06 -9.92 11.16
CA ASP A 79 3.04 -10.37 12.14
C ASP A 79 4.38 -10.75 11.49
N GLU A 80 4.37 -11.31 10.27
CA GLU A 80 5.59 -11.61 9.51
C GLU A 80 6.33 -10.35 9.03
N THR A 81 5.61 -9.26 8.73
CA THR A 81 6.20 -7.99 8.26
C THR A 81 6.52 -7.01 9.40
N ARG A 82 5.94 -7.22 10.59
CA ARG A 82 5.97 -6.27 11.72
C ARG A 82 7.35 -5.74 12.06
N ALA A 83 8.33 -6.63 12.18
CA ALA A 83 9.69 -6.25 12.58
C ALA A 83 10.36 -5.28 11.60
N ALA A 84 10.04 -5.38 10.31
CA ALA A 84 10.58 -4.51 9.27
C ALA A 84 9.76 -3.22 9.09
N PHE A 85 8.45 -3.27 9.34
CA PHE A 85 7.54 -2.17 8.99
C PHE A 85 7.22 -1.24 10.16
N GLN A 86 7.08 -1.77 11.37
CA GLN A 86 6.70 -1.01 12.55
C GLN A 86 7.60 0.21 12.88
N PRO A 87 8.90 0.25 12.52
CA PRO A 87 9.69 1.47 12.69
C PRO A 87 9.26 2.66 11.81
N PHE A 88 8.44 2.43 10.79
CA PHE A 88 8.07 3.40 9.76
C PHE A 88 6.57 3.67 9.68
N GLY A 89 5.79 3.12 10.61
CA GLY A 89 4.36 3.25 10.59
C GLY A 89 3.67 2.40 11.65
N THR A 90 2.35 2.55 11.71
CA THR A 90 1.51 1.96 12.74
C THR A 90 0.52 0.98 12.14
N TYR A 91 0.26 -0.13 12.84
CA TYR A 91 -0.81 -1.06 12.49
C TYR A 91 -2.06 -0.75 13.31
N ILE A 92 -3.21 -0.61 12.64
CA ILE A 92 -4.51 -0.46 13.30
C ILE A 92 -5.44 -1.62 12.92
N PRO A 93 -6.26 -2.14 13.84
CA PRO A 93 -7.23 -3.20 13.54
C PRO A 93 -8.22 -2.81 12.44
N VAL A 94 -8.64 -3.79 11.64
CA VAL A 94 -9.77 -3.66 10.71
C VAL A 94 -10.87 -4.61 11.18
N HIS A 95 -12.03 -4.05 11.52
CA HIS A 95 -13.19 -4.81 11.91
C HIS A 95 -14.03 -5.17 10.69
N VAL A 96 -14.26 -6.47 10.51
CA VAL A 96 -15.11 -7.01 9.45
C VAL A 96 -16.31 -7.69 10.11
N PRO A 97 -17.55 -7.29 9.80
CA PRO A 97 -18.74 -8.01 10.27
C PRO A 97 -18.66 -9.50 9.94
N ASP A 98 -19.03 -10.35 10.89
CA ASP A 98 -18.94 -11.82 10.81
C ASP A 98 -17.51 -12.38 10.61
N GLY A 99 -16.48 -11.53 10.67
CA GLY A 99 -15.07 -11.93 10.81
C GLY A 99 -14.69 -12.20 12.26
N GLY A 100 -13.60 -12.94 12.47
CA GLY A 100 -12.99 -13.06 13.78
C GLY A 100 -12.42 -11.70 14.24
N PRO A 101 -12.44 -11.41 15.55
CA PRO A 101 -11.69 -10.27 16.06
C PRO A 101 -10.20 -10.43 15.71
N ASP A 102 -9.58 -9.35 15.23
CA ASP A 102 -8.15 -9.26 14.91
C ASP A 102 -7.67 -10.06 13.69
N ASP A 103 -8.57 -10.49 12.80
CA ASP A 103 -8.19 -11.20 11.57
C ASP A 103 -7.38 -10.31 10.60
N PHE A 104 -7.56 -8.99 10.67
CA PHE A 104 -6.95 -8.03 9.76
C PHE A 104 -6.47 -6.77 10.46
N CYS A 105 -5.45 -6.14 9.88
CA CYS A 105 -5.01 -4.81 10.27
C CYS A 105 -4.58 -3.99 9.04
N ALA A 106 -4.85 -2.70 9.09
CA ALA A 106 -4.33 -1.74 8.14
C ALA A 106 -2.95 -1.26 8.60
N TYR A 107 -1.98 -1.21 7.69
CA TYR A 107 -0.71 -0.57 7.93
C TYR A 107 -0.79 0.90 7.49
N ILE A 108 -0.46 1.81 8.39
CA ILE A 108 -0.50 3.26 8.20
C ILE A 108 0.94 3.79 8.17
N PRO A 109 1.51 4.04 6.98
CA PRO A 109 2.84 4.62 6.84
C PRO A 109 2.93 6.02 7.46
N GLU A 110 3.93 6.25 8.30
CA GLU A 110 4.22 7.59 8.86
C GLU A 110 5.22 8.36 7.98
N VAL A 111 5.88 7.66 7.06
CA VAL A 111 6.87 8.26 6.14
C VAL A 111 6.16 9.02 5.02
N VAL A 112 6.36 10.32 5.00
CA VAL A 112 5.95 11.24 3.93
C VAL A 112 7.22 11.82 3.29
N ALA A 113 7.31 11.78 1.96
CA ALA A 113 8.49 12.20 1.23
C ALA A 113 8.15 13.16 0.07
N ASP A 114 9.00 14.17 -0.10
CA ASP A 114 9.07 15.01 -1.29
C ASP A 114 10.13 14.43 -2.25
N CYS A 115 9.72 13.38 -2.95
CA CYS A 115 10.60 12.61 -3.84
C CYS A 115 10.11 12.58 -5.30
N LEU A 116 9.05 13.31 -5.62
CA LEU A 116 8.51 13.40 -6.98
C LEU A 116 9.29 14.45 -7.78
N ASP A 117 9.63 14.13 -9.02
CA ASP A 117 10.06 15.13 -10.00
C ASP A 117 8.80 15.71 -10.64
N HIS A 118 8.41 16.92 -10.24
CA HIS A 118 7.20 17.58 -10.72
C HIS A 118 7.26 17.98 -12.20
N GLU A 119 8.45 18.16 -12.78
CA GLU A 119 8.59 18.50 -14.20
C GLU A 119 8.46 17.26 -15.08
N ALA A 120 9.01 16.13 -14.61
CA ALA A 120 8.95 14.85 -15.31
C ALA A 120 7.65 14.06 -15.03
N SER A 121 6.93 14.38 -13.95
CA SER A 121 5.67 13.71 -13.59
C SER A 121 4.46 14.39 -14.21
N SER A 122 3.39 13.61 -14.37
CA SER A 122 2.08 14.19 -14.65
C SER A 122 1.55 14.98 -13.45
N ALA A 123 0.80 16.04 -13.70
CA ALA A 123 -0.03 16.65 -12.67
C ALA A 123 -1.08 15.65 -12.15
N PRO A 124 -1.43 15.69 -10.85
CA PRO A 124 -2.50 14.87 -10.30
C PRO A 124 -3.86 15.22 -10.93
N ASP A 125 -4.74 14.22 -11.09
CA ASP A 125 -6.12 14.44 -11.49
C ASP A 125 -7.02 14.91 -10.32
N GLU A 126 -8.34 15.01 -10.54
CA GLU A 126 -9.30 15.43 -9.51
C GLU A 126 -9.33 14.50 -8.27
N ALA A 127 -8.95 13.23 -8.44
CA ALA A 127 -8.84 12.26 -7.36
C ALA A 127 -7.44 12.24 -6.72
N GLY A 128 -6.51 13.05 -7.23
CA GLY A 128 -5.12 13.08 -6.82
C GLY A 128 -4.25 12.07 -7.58
N GLU A 129 -4.78 11.26 -8.49
CA GLU A 129 -4.02 10.22 -9.18
C GLU A 129 -2.94 10.84 -10.09
N ILE A 130 -1.70 10.39 -9.91
CA ILE A 130 -0.56 10.72 -10.78
C ILE A 130 -0.39 9.55 -11.74
N TRP A 131 -0.82 9.73 -12.99
CA TRP A 131 -0.80 8.65 -13.99
C TRP A 131 0.60 8.33 -14.51
N HIS A 132 1.53 9.29 -14.46
CA HIS A 132 2.96 9.09 -14.70
C HIS A 132 3.77 9.72 -13.56
N ALA A 133 4.34 8.88 -12.70
CA ALA A 133 5.16 9.33 -11.58
C ALA A 133 6.65 9.10 -11.87
N ALA A 134 7.41 10.19 -11.96
CA ALA A 134 8.86 10.17 -12.00
C ALA A 134 9.40 10.55 -10.62
N PHE A 135 10.30 9.73 -10.07
CA PHE A 135 10.89 9.98 -8.75
C PHE A 135 12.35 10.42 -8.88
N VAL A 136 12.77 11.30 -7.98
CA VAL A 136 14.18 11.67 -7.80
C VAL A 136 14.82 10.59 -6.92
N PRO A 137 15.74 9.75 -7.44
CA PRO A 137 16.21 8.54 -6.75
C PRO A 137 16.75 8.82 -5.33
N ASP A 138 17.57 9.86 -5.19
CA ASP A 138 18.24 10.22 -3.92
C ASP A 138 17.27 10.73 -2.84
N ARG A 139 16.02 11.02 -3.22
CA ARG A 139 14.98 11.50 -2.28
C ARG A 139 14.02 10.39 -1.87
N ILE A 140 14.08 9.22 -2.49
CA ILE A 140 13.23 8.09 -2.13
C ILE A 140 13.67 7.55 -0.76
N PRO A 141 12.76 7.41 0.23
CA PRO A 141 13.09 6.85 1.53
C PRO A 141 13.26 5.32 1.42
N SER A 142 14.38 4.88 0.85
CA SER A 142 14.61 3.47 0.47
C SER A 142 14.63 2.49 1.65
N ASP A 143 14.94 2.98 2.85
CA ASP A 143 14.96 2.18 4.08
C ASP A 143 13.56 1.88 4.62
N ALA A 144 12.57 2.72 4.28
CA ALA A 144 11.18 2.52 4.67
C ALA A 144 10.50 1.49 3.75
N PRO A 145 9.49 0.73 4.21
CA PRO A 145 8.78 -0.21 3.36
C PRO A 145 7.94 0.49 2.29
N CYS A 146 7.35 1.61 2.66
CA CYS A 146 6.52 2.43 1.80
C CYS A 146 6.46 3.85 2.34
N PHE A 147 5.95 4.75 1.50
CA PHE A 147 5.84 6.17 1.80
C PHE A 147 4.63 6.77 1.10
N ARG A 148 4.29 7.99 1.51
CA ARG A 148 3.31 8.87 0.87
C ARG A 148 4.00 10.10 0.30
N LEU A 149 3.37 10.78 -0.65
CA LEU A 149 3.89 12.03 -1.19
C LEU A 149 3.41 13.23 -0.35
N THR A 150 4.23 14.28 -0.27
CA THR A 150 3.87 15.52 0.45
C THR A 150 2.58 16.15 -0.09
N ASP A 151 2.44 16.23 -1.42
CA ASP A 151 1.29 16.81 -2.10
C ASP A 151 0.18 15.79 -2.39
N ASN A 152 0.42 14.52 -2.07
CA ASN A 152 -0.56 13.46 -2.21
C ASN A 152 -0.35 12.39 -1.14
N LYS A 153 -1.06 12.57 -0.02
CA LYS A 153 -1.02 11.66 1.13
C LYS A 153 -2.00 10.49 1.02
N THR A 154 -2.86 10.46 0.00
CA THR A 154 -3.89 9.42 -0.13
C THR A 154 -3.42 8.18 -0.89
N PHE A 155 -2.20 8.18 -1.42
CA PHE A 155 -1.64 7.03 -2.14
C PHE A 155 -0.38 6.52 -1.45
N VAL A 156 -0.36 5.22 -1.16
CA VAL A 156 0.82 4.53 -0.61
C VAL A 156 1.68 3.98 -1.75
N TYR A 157 2.95 4.38 -1.75
CA TYR A 157 3.98 3.91 -2.69
C TYR A 157 4.92 2.94 -1.97
N TRP A 158 5.06 1.72 -2.49
CA TRP A 158 5.86 0.66 -1.89
C TRP A 158 7.26 0.60 -2.49
N ASN A 159 8.30 0.59 -1.64
CA ASN A 159 9.64 0.28 -2.11
C ASN A 159 9.71 -1.18 -2.56
N GLY A 160 10.49 -1.43 -3.61
CA GLY A 160 10.55 -2.74 -4.27
C GLY A 160 10.91 -3.90 -3.36
N TRP A 161 11.77 -3.68 -2.35
CA TRP A 161 12.09 -4.72 -1.37
C TRP A 161 10.87 -5.14 -0.54
N ALA A 162 10.04 -4.18 -0.14
CA ALA A 162 8.87 -4.43 0.72
C ALA A 162 7.71 -5.02 -0.09
N ALA A 163 7.49 -4.51 -1.30
CA ALA A 163 6.52 -5.06 -2.25
C ALA A 163 6.81 -6.55 -2.53
N ARG A 164 8.07 -6.90 -2.80
CA ARG A 164 8.50 -8.29 -3.01
C ARG A 164 8.42 -9.15 -1.74
N LEU A 165 8.71 -8.57 -0.57
CA LEU A 165 8.52 -9.26 0.70
C LEU A 165 7.04 -9.64 0.92
N ILE A 166 6.12 -8.68 0.72
CA ILE A 166 4.68 -8.92 0.82
C ILE A 166 4.25 -10.03 -0.15
N GLN A 167 4.63 -9.92 -1.42
CA GLN A 167 4.28 -10.91 -2.44
C GLN A 167 4.85 -12.30 -2.09
N SER A 168 6.08 -12.38 -1.58
CA SER A 168 6.70 -13.65 -1.17
C SER A 168 5.98 -14.31 0.01
N LEU A 169 5.46 -13.53 0.96
CA LEU A 169 4.80 -14.03 2.17
C LEU A 169 3.33 -14.38 1.93
N ALA A 170 2.62 -13.51 1.20
CA ALA A 170 1.23 -13.73 0.80
C ALA A 170 1.11 -14.82 -0.28
N GLY A 171 2.17 -15.05 -1.06
CA GLY A 171 2.18 -15.92 -2.23
C GLY A 171 2.00 -15.13 -3.53
N PRO A 172 2.75 -15.46 -4.59
CA PRO A 172 2.77 -14.68 -5.83
C PRO A 172 1.42 -14.64 -6.55
N ASP A 173 0.57 -15.66 -6.36
CA ASP A 173 -0.77 -15.73 -6.94
C ASP A 173 -1.85 -14.99 -6.11
N ASN A 174 -1.47 -14.31 -5.02
CA ASN A 174 -2.37 -13.54 -4.15
C ASN A 174 -2.22 -12.03 -4.32
N VAL A 175 -1.08 -11.58 -4.87
CA VAL A 175 -0.65 -10.18 -4.86
C VAL A 175 -0.06 -9.80 -6.21
N GLU A 176 -0.69 -8.80 -6.84
CA GLU A 176 -0.20 -8.14 -8.04
C GLU A 176 0.74 -6.98 -7.64
N LEU A 177 1.93 -6.94 -8.25
CA LEU A 177 2.85 -5.81 -8.12
C LEU A 177 2.79 -4.96 -9.39
N ARG A 178 2.20 -3.76 -9.28
CA ARG A 178 2.16 -2.79 -10.38
C ARG A 178 3.35 -1.86 -10.26
N LEU A 179 4.31 -1.97 -11.18
CA LEU A 179 5.47 -1.07 -11.21
C LEU A 179 4.99 0.36 -11.45
N VAL A 180 5.34 1.28 -10.54
CA VAL A 180 5.07 2.72 -10.69
C VAL A 180 6.28 3.40 -11.34
N TRP A 181 7.48 3.07 -10.88
CA TRP A 181 8.73 3.68 -11.33
C TRP A 181 9.91 2.77 -11.01
N SER A 182 10.99 2.88 -11.81
CA SER A 182 12.26 2.19 -11.57
C SER A 182 13.43 3.09 -11.93
N ALA A 183 14.54 2.92 -11.22
CA ALA A 183 15.83 3.48 -11.62
C ALA A 183 16.44 2.79 -12.85
N ASP A 184 15.96 1.59 -13.23
CA ASP A 184 16.32 0.94 -14.49
C ASP A 184 15.56 1.60 -15.65
N PRO A 185 16.25 2.27 -16.59
CA PRO A 185 15.60 2.96 -17.70
C PRO A 185 14.95 2.01 -18.72
N THR A 186 15.19 0.70 -18.62
CA THR A 186 14.59 -0.32 -19.48
C THR A 186 13.34 -0.95 -18.86
N ALA A 187 13.06 -0.70 -17.59
CA ALA A 187 11.85 -1.17 -16.96
C ALA A 187 10.63 -0.41 -17.49
N GLU A 188 9.54 -1.13 -17.74
CA GLU A 188 8.28 -0.56 -18.23
C GLU A 188 7.29 -0.43 -17.07
N PRO A 189 6.99 0.80 -16.59
CA PRO A 189 5.95 1.02 -15.60
C PRO A 189 4.58 0.53 -16.09
N HIS A 190 3.76 0.08 -15.15
CA HIS A 190 2.37 -0.23 -15.43
C HIS A 190 1.66 1.03 -15.95
N PRO A 191 0.83 0.96 -17.00
CA PRO A 191 0.24 2.15 -17.64
C PRO A 191 -0.74 2.91 -16.72
N ARG A 192 -1.31 2.24 -15.73
CA ARG A 192 -2.19 2.82 -14.70
C ARG A 192 -1.92 2.17 -13.35
N PRO A 193 -0.79 2.48 -12.70
CA PRO A 193 -0.40 1.72 -11.51
C PRO A 193 -1.40 1.96 -10.38
N MET A 194 -1.97 3.17 -10.26
CA MET A 194 -2.87 3.60 -9.19
C MET A 194 -4.38 3.44 -9.48
N GLY A 195 -4.77 3.22 -10.74
CA GLY A 195 -6.16 2.92 -11.13
C GLY A 195 -6.61 1.49 -10.81
N PHE A 196 -7.92 1.22 -10.81
CA PHE A 196 -8.48 -0.14 -10.70
C PHE A 196 -8.51 -0.85 -12.06
#